data_AF-A0A966KKQ7-F1
#
_entry.id   AF-A0A966KKQ7-F1
#
_cell.length_a   1.000
_cell.length_b   1.000
_cell.length_c   1.000
_cell.angle_alpha   90.00
_cell.angle_beta   90.00
_cell.angle_gamma   90.00
#
_symmetry.space_group_name_H-M   'P 1'
#
loop_
_entity.id
_entity.type
_entity.pdbx_description
1 polymer ?
#
loop_
_entity_poly.entity_id
_entity_poly.type
_entity_poly.pdbx_seq_one_letter_code
_entity_poly.pdbx_strand_id
1 'polypeptide(L)' 'STAQRIGYAMFAVAVVAFFIGFVTGFTDGVVTLIVAMLIAGSVLLAPAIVAGYAVKAAEREDAENGL' A
#
# COMPACT_ATOMS: atom_id res chain seq x y z
N SER A 1 7.26 6.41 6.10
CA SER A 1 8.12 6.70 4.94
C SER A 1 7.30 7.17 3.75
N THR A 2 7.90 7.85 2.77
CA THR A 2 7.21 8.31 1.54
C THR A 2 6.65 7.15 0.71
N ALA A 3 7.35 6.00 0.69
CA ALA A 3 6.90 4.77 0.04
C ALA A 3 5.55 4.26 0.59
N GLN A 4 5.35 4.32 1.91
CA GLN A 4 4.10 3.91 2.53
C GLN A 4 2.93 4.85 2.15
N ARG A 5 3.18 6.16 2.04
CA ARG A 5 2.17 7.13 1.57
C ARG A 5 1.79 6.89 0.11
N ILE A 6 2.76 6.61 -0.77
CA ILE A 6 2.51 6.28 -2.17
C ILE A 6 1.70 4.99 -2.30
N GLY A 7 2.05 3.95 -1.54
CA GLY A 7 1.32 2.68 -1.56
C GLY A 7 -0.15 2.86 -1.15
N TYR A 8 -0.44 3.61 -0.09
CA TYR A 8 -1.82 3.90 0.30
C TYR A 8 -2.58 4.74 -0.74
N ALA A 9 -1.90 5.67 -1.42
CA ALA A 9 -2.52 6.43 -2.50
C ALA A 9 -2.94 5.52 -3.68
N MET A 10 -2.12 4.53 -4.04
CA MET A 10 -2.48 3.55 -5.08
C MET A 10 -3.71 2.72 -4.68
N PHE A 11 -3.81 2.31 -3.42
CA PHE A 11 -5.02 1.65 -2.91
C PHE A 11 -6.24 2.58 -2.93
N ALA A 12 -6.09 3.85 -2.58
CA ALA A 12 -7.19 4.82 -2.66
C ALA A 12 -7.68 4.99 -4.11
N VAL A 13 -6.78 5.05 -5.08
CA VAL A 13 -7.13 5.10 -6.51
C VAL A 13 -7.85 3.82 -6.95
N ALA A 14 -7.40 2.64 -6.51
CA ALA A 14 -8.06 1.37 -6.79
C ALA A 14 -9.50 1.34 -6.24
N VAL A 15 -9.71 1.84 -5.01
CA VAL A 15 -11.04 1.92 -4.39
C VAL A 15 -11.95 2.87 -5.16
N VAL A 16 -11.46 4.04 -5.56
CA VAL A 16 -12.25 4.99 -6.37
C VAL A 16 -12.63 4.37 -7.72
N ALA A 17 -11.68 3.74 -8.41
CA ALA A 17 -11.93 3.07 -9.69
C ALA A 17 -12.95 1.91 -9.54
N PHE A 18 -12.89 1.16 -8.44
CA PHE A 18 -13.90 0.14 -8.12
C PHE A 18 -15.30 0.74 -8.00
N PHE A 19 -15.47 1.83 -7.25
CA PHE A 19 -16.79 2.45 -7.10
C PHE A 19 -17.30 3.09 -8.39
N ILE A 20 -16.41 3.64 -9.23
CA ILE A 20 -16.79 4.09 -10.58
C ILE A 20 -17.33 2.90 -11.38
N GLY A 21 -16.57 1.80 -11.46
CA GLY A 21 -17.02 0.59 -12.15
C GLY A 21 -18.30 -0.01 -11.55
N PHE A 22 -18.49 0.09 -10.23
CA PHE A 22 -19.70 -0.36 -9.56
C PHE A 22 -20.95 0.42 -10.01
N VAL A 23 -20.83 1.74 -10.20
CA VAL A 23 -21.95 2.60 -10.61
C VAL A 23 -22.16 2.57 -12.12
N THR A 24 -21.10 2.51 -12.92
CA THR A 24 -21.16 2.61 -14.39
C THR A 24 -21.13 1.27 -15.11
N GLY A 25 -20.91 0.16 -14.39
CA GLY A 25 -20.60 -1.15 -14.95
C GLY A 25 -19.09 -1.38 -15.09
N PHE A 26 -18.67 -2.63 -14.85
CA PHE A 26 -17.27 -3.04 -14.97
C PHE A 26 -16.93 -3.35 -16.43
N THR A 27 -16.03 -2.56 -17.00
CA THR A 27 -15.41 -2.86 -18.30
C THR A 27 -14.05 -3.52 -18.09
N ASP A 28 -13.55 -4.25 -19.10
CA ASP A 28 -12.24 -4.90 -19.04
C ASP A 28 -11.11 -3.91 -18.69
N GLY A 29 -11.19 -2.67 -19.18
CA GLY A 29 -10.23 -1.61 -18.87
C GLY A 29 -10.25 -1.19 -17.41
N VAL A 30 -11.44 -1.01 -16.81
CA VAL A 30 -11.58 -0.64 -15.39
C VAL A 30 -11.10 -1.76 -14.49
N VAL A 31 -11.46 -3.01 -14.79
CA VAL A 31 -11.02 -4.18 -14.03
C VAL A 31 -9.50 -4.32 -14.09
N THR A 32 -8.90 -4.19 -15.27
CA THR A 32 -7.44 -4.26 -15.45
C THR A 32 -6.72 -3.18 -14.63
N LEU A 33 -7.23 -1.94 -14.64
CA LEU A 33 -6.66 -0.83 -13.86
C LEU A 33 -6.69 -1.12 -12.35
N ILE A 34 -7.82 -1.60 -11.83
CA ILE A 34 -7.98 -1.93 -10.41
C ILE A 34 -6.97 -3.01 -10.01
N VAL A 35 -6.89 -4.10 -10.78
CA VAL A 35 -5.96 -5.21 -10.49
C VAL A 35 -4.51 -4.75 -10.54
N ALA A 36 -4.12 -3.96 -11.54
CA ALA A 36 -2.76 -3.42 -11.65
C ALA A 36 -2.40 -2.52 -10.45
N MET A 37 -3.32 -1.66 -10.01
CA MET A 37 -3.15 -0.79 -8.83
C MET A 37 -3.02 -1.60 -7.55
N LEU A 38 -3.83 -2.66 -7.37
CA LEU A 38 -3.76 -3.54 -6.20
C LEU A 38 -2.43 -4.28 -6.13
N ILE A 39 -1.94 -4.81 -7.26
CA ILE A 39 -0.64 -5.51 -7.33
C ILE A 39 0.49 -4.53 -7.02
N ALA A 40 0.53 -3.38 -7.71
CA ALA A 40 1.59 -2.40 -7.52
C ALA A 40 1.60 -1.81 -6.10
N GLY A 41 0.42 -1.50 -5.56
CA GLY A 41 0.25 -1.04 -4.19
C GLY A 41 0.75 -2.07 -3.17
N SER A 42 0.41 -3.35 -3.36
CA SER A 42 0.85 -4.44 -2.47
C SER A 42 2.36 -4.65 -2.50
N VAL A 43 2.95 -4.68 -3.70
CA VAL A 43 4.41 -4.84 -3.89
C VAL A 43 5.18 -3.69 -3.27
N LEU A 44 4.62 -2.47 -3.26
CA LEU A 44 5.26 -1.31 -2.64
C LEU A 44 5.06 -1.27 -1.10
N LEU A 45 3.85 -1.59 -0.63
CA LEU A 45 3.52 -1.52 0.81
C LEU A 45 4.19 -2.62 1.61
N ALA A 46 4.24 -3.86 1.11
CA ALA A 46 4.85 -4.96 1.85
C ALA A 46 6.30 -4.68 2.32
N PRO A 47 7.25 -4.29 1.46
CA PRO A 47 8.61 -3.97 1.89
C PRO A 47 8.67 -2.68 2.73
N ALA A 48 7.83 -1.68 2.44
CA ALA A 48 7.79 -0.45 3.23
C ALA A 48 7.31 -0.69 4.67
N ILE A 49 6.33 -1.59 4.86
CA ILE A 49 5.84 -2.01 6.17
C ILE A 49 6.92 -2.79 6.92
N VAL A 50 7.54 -3.80 6.28
CA VAL A 50 8.59 -4.61 6.92
C VAL A 50 9.77 -3.73 7.34
N ALA A 51 10.26 -2.84 6.47
CA ALA A 51 11.33 -1.90 6.82
C ALA A 51 10.92 -0.97 7.97
N GLY A 52 9.68 -0.47 7.97
CA GLY A 52 9.17 0.39 9.04
C GLY A 52 9.08 -0.31 10.40
N TYR A 53 8.65 -1.58 10.42
CA TYR A 53 8.62 -2.39 11.65
C TYR A 53 10.02 -2.78 12.12
N ALA A 54 10.94 -3.13 11.22
CA ALA A 54 12.31 -3.46 11.58
C ALA A 54 13.03 -2.29 12.25
N VAL A 55 12.86 -1.07 11.74
CA VAL A 55 13.44 0.15 12.35
C VAL A 55 12.82 0.40 13.73
N LYS A 56 11.49 0.34 13.87
CA LYS A 56 10.83 0.50 15.18
C LYS A 56 11.25 -0.56 16.19
N ALA A 57 11.46 -1.80 15.73
CA ALA A 57 11.93 -2.88 16.59
C ALA A 57 13.37 -2.62 17.06
N ALA A 58 14.25 -2.15 16.17
CA ALA A 58 15.61 -1.74 16.51
C ALA A 58 15.63 -0.55 17.47
N GLU A 59 14.83 0.50 17.24
CA GLU A 59 14.70 1.64 18.15
C GLU A 59 14.23 1.23 19.55
N ARG A 60 13.31 0.25 19.63
CA ARG A 60 12.82 -0.28 20.91
C ARG A 60 13.88 -1.14 21.61
N GLU A 61 14.63 -1.94 20.86
CA GLU A 61 15.72 -2.75 21.40
C GLU A 61 16.86 -1.88 21.92
N ASP A 62 17.24 -0.82 21.19
CA ASP A 62 18.21 0.18 21.66
C ASP A 62 17.72 0.91 22.92
N ALA A 63 16.41 1.19 23.04
CA ALA A 63 15.84 1.83 24.22
C ALA A 63 15.73 0.91 25.45
N GLU A 64 15.57 -0.40 25.25
CA GLU A 64 15.42 -1.40 26.32
C GLU A 64 16.77 -2.02 26.75
N ASN A 65 17.72 -2.16 25.82
CA ASN A 65 19.01 -2.83 26.02
C ASN A 65 20.24 -1.94 25.78
N GLY A 66 20.06 -0.68 25.37
CA GLY A 66 21.13 0.30 25.28
C GLY A 66 21.52 0.83 26.67
N LEU A 67 22.81 0.78 26.96
CA LEU A 67 23.46 1.35 28.16
C LEU A 67 23.18 2.85 28.35
#